data_AF-A0A926AGY9-F1
#
_entry.id   AF-A0A926AGY9-F1
#
_cell.length_a   1.000
_cell.length_b   1.000
_cell.length_c   1.000
_cell.angle_alpha   90.00
_cell.angle_beta   90.00
_cell.angle_gamma   90.00
#
_symmetry.space_group_name_H-M   'P 1'
#
loop_
_entity.id
_entity.type
_entity.pdbx_description
1 polymer ?
#
loop_
_entity_poly.entity_id
_entity_poly.type
_entity_poly.pdbx_seq_one_letter_code
_entity_poly.pdbx_strand_id
1 'polypeptide(L)'
;MSDSEVLSQISKQSSSRSTVLAPQQIVCLSAVLDRIIPPDSESAGGSTGGALTYILRHLEEGGNLAPFRSVYPVFLDALEADGFAALLPADQDKMLGGQERSPDPAARRFFRSLAEHAQEGYYTSPANWSGVGFEVTG
;
A
#
# COMPACT_ATOMS: atom_id res chain seq x y z
N MET A 1 -5.64 -8.88 -41.73
CA MET A 1 -5.30 -8.15 -40.49
C MET A 1 -3.82 -8.32 -40.29
N SER A 2 -3.07 -7.21 -40.23
CA SER A 2 -1.60 -7.26 -40.16
C SER A 2 -1.13 -7.39 -38.71
N ASP A 3 0.04 -7.99 -38.48
CA ASP A 3 0.63 -8.15 -37.13
C ASP A 3 0.79 -6.80 -36.39
N SER A 4 0.94 -5.72 -37.14
CA SER A 4 1.01 -4.35 -36.63
C SER A 4 -0.32 -3.86 -36.02
N GLU A 5 -1.46 -4.29 -36.55
CA GLU A 5 -2.78 -3.97 -35.99
C GLU A 5 -3.05 -4.73 -34.70
N VAL A 6 -2.60 -5.99 -34.61
CA VAL A 6 -2.72 -6.80 -33.39
C VAL A 6 -1.86 -6.22 -32.26
N LEU A 7 -0.61 -5.84 -32.57
CA LEU A 7 0.28 -5.19 -31.59
C LEU A 7 -0.20 -3.80 -31.17
N SER A 8 -0.81 -3.04 -32.08
CA SER A 8 -1.45 -1.75 -31.74
C SER A 8 -2.67 -1.93 -30.85
N GLN A 9 -3.46 -3.00 -31.03
CA GLN A 9 -4.61 -3.29 -30.16
C GLN A 9 -4.19 -3.78 -28.77
N ILE A 10 -3.14 -4.60 -28.66
CA ILE A 10 -2.58 -5.02 -27.36
C ILE A 10 -1.99 -3.81 -26.60
N SER A 11 -1.35 -2.89 -27.30
CA SER A 11 -0.85 -1.63 -26.72
C SER A 11 -1.98 -0.70 -26.28
N LYS A 12 -3.08 -0.61 -27.04
CA LYS A 12 -4.25 0.22 -26.69
C LYS A 12 -5.11 -0.39 -25.57
N GLN A 13 -5.20 -1.73 -25.48
CA GLN A 13 -5.86 -2.42 -24.35
C GLN A 13 -5.03 -2.37 -23.05
N SER A 14 -3.72 -2.12 -23.14
CA SER A 14 -2.90 -1.89 -21.95
C SER A 14 -3.08 -0.49 -21.33
N SER A 15 -3.77 0.43 -22.00
CA SER A 15 -3.89 1.85 -21.60
C SER A 15 -5.15 2.22 -20.82
N SER A 16 -5.89 1.27 -20.28
CA SER A 16 -6.96 1.59 -19.31
C SER A 16 -7.13 0.52 -18.25
N ARG A 17 -6.06 0.19 -17.51
CA ARG A 17 -6.27 -0.29 -16.14
C ARG A 17 -6.74 0.90 -15.33
N SER A 18 -8.04 0.98 -15.05
CA SER A 18 -8.53 1.83 -13.97
C SER A 18 -7.88 1.29 -12.70
N THR A 19 -6.80 1.94 -12.26
CA THR A 19 -6.10 1.60 -11.03
C THR A 19 -7.08 1.75 -9.86
N VAL A 20 -7.05 0.82 -8.90
CA VAL A 20 -7.97 0.87 -7.75
C VAL A 20 -7.74 2.13 -6.90
N LEU A 21 -6.49 2.61 -6.85
CA LEU A 21 -6.10 3.82 -6.14
C LEU A 21 -5.57 4.88 -7.11
N ALA A 22 -5.89 6.15 -6.85
CA ALA A 22 -5.33 7.30 -7.55
C ALA A 22 -3.83 7.50 -7.24
N PRO A 23 -3.06 8.21 -8.09
CA PRO A 23 -1.64 8.46 -7.84
C PRO A 23 -1.34 9.12 -6.50
N GLN A 24 -2.15 10.09 -6.09
CA GLN A 24 -2.02 10.77 -4.79
C GLN A 24 -2.27 9.82 -3.63
N GLN A 25 -3.23 8.89 -3.78
CA GLN A 25 -3.54 7.85 -2.80
C GLN A 25 -2.37 6.88 -2.64
N ILE A 26 -1.64 6.60 -3.71
CA ILE A 26 -0.43 5.78 -3.67
C ILE A 26 0.68 6.50 -2.89
N VAL A 27 0.85 7.81 -3.10
CA VAL A 27 1.83 8.62 -2.33
C VAL A 27 1.43 8.67 -0.85
N CYS A 28 0.17 8.91 -0.54
CA CYS A 28 -0.35 8.91 0.82
C CYS A 28 -0.18 7.55 1.49
N LEU A 29 -0.54 6.46 0.80
CA LEU A 29 -0.37 5.09 1.29
C LEU A 29 1.10 4.79 1.56
N SER A 30 2.01 5.20 0.68
CA SER A 30 3.46 5.02 0.88
C SER A 30 3.92 5.67 2.19
N ALA A 31 3.52 6.93 2.44
CA ALA A 31 3.84 7.62 3.68
C ALA A 31 3.25 6.92 4.92
N VAL A 32 2.01 6.42 4.84
CA VAL A 32 1.39 5.67 5.94
C VAL A 32 2.19 4.40 6.24
N LEU A 33 2.58 3.65 5.20
CA LEU A 33 3.33 2.40 5.35
C LEU A 33 4.71 2.62 5.98
N ASP A 34 5.40 3.72 5.65
CA ASP A 34 6.69 4.08 6.26
C ASP A 34 6.56 4.61 7.70
N ARG A 35 5.35 4.87 8.19
CA ARG A 35 5.11 5.10 9.62
C ARG A 35 4.73 3.82 10.36
N ILE A 36 4.02 2.90 9.70
CA ILE A 36 3.70 1.58 10.26
C ILE A 36 4.96 0.70 10.37
N ILE A 37 5.79 0.70 9.33
CA ILE A 37 7.07 0.00 9.27
C ILE A 37 8.13 1.04 8.89
N PRO A 38 8.75 1.70 9.88
CA PRO A 38 9.77 2.71 9.61
C PRO A 38 11.02 2.13 8.94
N PRO A 39 11.64 2.83 7.98
CA PRO A 39 12.97 2.48 7.53
C PRO A 39 14.00 2.70 8.64
N ASP A 40 15.06 1.89 8.65
CA ASP A 40 16.23 2.08 9.52
C ASP A 40 17.54 1.91 8.73
N SER A 41 18.69 1.78 9.42
CA SER A 41 19.99 1.63 8.76
C SER A 41 20.16 0.29 8.06
N GLU A 42 19.42 -0.73 8.47
CA GLU A 42 19.58 -2.12 8.03
C GLU A 42 18.44 -2.59 7.11
N SER A 43 17.29 -1.91 7.17
CA SER A 43 16.04 -2.38 6.60
C SER A 43 15.27 -1.28 5.87
N ALA A 44 14.68 -1.64 4.73
CA ALA A 44 13.74 -0.78 4.02
C ALA A 44 12.47 -0.54 4.86
N GLY A 45 11.81 0.60 4.64
CA GLY A 45 10.51 0.91 5.24
C GLY A 45 9.37 0.16 4.56
N GLY A 46 8.14 0.29 5.07
CA GLY A 46 6.97 -0.39 4.52
C GLY A 46 6.72 -0.10 3.04
N SER A 47 6.97 1.13 2.58
CA SER A 47 6.72 1.51 1.19
C SER A 47 7.63 0.77 0.20
N THR A 48 8.93 0.73 0.47
CA THR A 48 9.95 0.13 -0.40
C THR A 48 10.28 -1.33 -0.06
N GLY A 49 9.92 -1.77 1.14
CA GLY A 49 10.07 -3.14 1.64
C GLY A 49 8.99 -4.11 1.14
N GLY A 50 8.17 -3.73 0.16
CA GLY A 50 7.22 -4.62 -0.51
C GLY A 50 5.78 -4.58 0.01
N ALA A 51 5.50 -3.89 1.12
CA ALA A 51 4.14 -3.77 1.62
C ALA A 51 3.23 -3.00 0.64
N LEU A 52 3.74 -1.91 0.05
CA LEU A 52 3.00 -1.15 -0.96
C LEU A 52 2.66 -2.02 -2.17
N THR A 53 3.65 -2.74 -2.71
CA THR A 53 3.45 -3.64 -3.85
C THR A 53 2.44 -4.74 -3.54
N TYR A 54 2.52 -5.34 -2.36
CA TYR A 54 1.55 -6.35 -1.91
C TYR A 54 0.13 -5.80 -1.88
N ILE A 55 -0.08 -4.62 -1.27
CA ILE A 55 -1.41 -4.02 -1.14
C ILE A 55 -1.97 -3.66 -2.51
N LEU A 56 -1.21 -2.95 -3.36
CA LEU A 56 -1.67 -2.57 -4.70
C LEU A 56 -2.05 -3.79 -5.52
N ARG A 57 -1.21 -4.84 -5.50
CA ARG A 57 -1.47 -6.08 -6.24
C ARG A 57 -2.77 -6.74 -5.80
N HIS A 58 -3.00 -6.94 -4.51
CA HIS A 58 -4.22 -7.62 -4.05
C HIS A 58 -5.48 -6.75 -4.11
N LEU A 59 -5.34 -5.42 -4.06
CA LEU A 59 -6.45 -4.53 -4.38
C LEU A 59 -6.84 -4.67 -5.85
N GLU A 60 -5.89 -4.71 -6.78
CA GLU A 60 -6.16 -4.85 -8.22
C GLU A 60 -6.63 -6.25 -8.62
N GLU A 61 -5.89 -7.28 -8.25
CA GLU A 61 -6.11 -8.67 -8.67
C GLU A 61 -7.20 -9.36 -7.84
N GLY A 62 -7.36 -8.94 -6.58
CA GLY A 62 -8.29 -9.53 -5.62
C GLY A 62 -7.57 -10.43 -4.61
N GLY A 63 -8.29 -11.43 -4.08
CA GLY A 63 -7.81 -12.26 -2.98
C GLY A 63 -8.20 -11.68 -1.62
N ASN A 64 -7.30 -11.79 -0.64
CA ASN A 64 -7.60 -11.46 0.76
C ASN A 64 -7.98 -9.99 0.98
N LEU A 65 -7.50 -9.08 0.11
CA LEU A 65 -7.80 -7.65 0.21
C LEU A 65 -9.02 -7.22 -0.64
N ALA A 66 -9.66 -8.14 -1.37
CA ALA A 66 -10.84 -7.82 -2.18
C ALA A 66 -11.98 -7.14 -1.39
N PRO A 67 -12.29 -7.54 -0.13
CA PRO A 67 -13.31 -6.86 0.68
C PRO A 67 -12.96 -5.40 1.04
N PHE A 68 -11.70 -5.00 0.93
CA PHE A 68 -11.21 -3.67 1.32
C PHE A 68 -11.11 -2.70 0.14
N ARG A 69 -11.38 -3.14 -1.10
CA ARG A 69 -11.25 -2.33 -2.34
C ARG A 69 -11.95 -0.98 -2.27
N SER A 70 -13.14 -0.91 -1.67
CA SER A 70 -13.90 0.33 -1.54
C SER A 70 -13.51 1.17 -0.34
N VAL A 71 -12.85 0.59 0.68
CA VAL A 71 -12.54 1.26 1.94
C VAL A 71 -11.19 1.96 1.88
N TYR A 72 -10.22 1.38 1.15
CA TYR A 72 -8.90 2.00 0.95
C TYR A 72 -8.98 3.42 0.38
N PRO A 73 -9.67 3.68 -0.74
CA PRO A 73 -9.81 5.03 -1.28
C PRO A 73 -10.39 6.02 -0.27
N VAL A 74 -11.46 5.63 0.44
CA VAL A 74 -12.13 6.50 1.43
C VAL A 74 -11.21 6.89 2.57
N PHE A 75 -10.43 5.93 3.09
CA PHE A 75 -9.47 6.22 4.15
C PHE A 75 -8.33 7.13 3.66
N LEU A 76 -7.80 6.86 2.46
CA LEU A 76 -6.71 7.64 1.88
C LEU A 76 -7.15 9.06 1.50
N ASP A 77 -8.36 9.23 0.97
CA ASP A 77 -8.95 10.54 0.68
C ASP A 77 -9.07 11.39 1.94
N ALA A 78 -9.44 10.79 3.08
CA ALA A 78 -9.53 11.49 4.35
C ALA A 78 -8.15 11.98 4.84
N LEU A 79 -7.11 11.16 4.71
CA LEU A 79 -5.74 11.55 5.06
C LEU A 79 -5.17 12.58 4.08
N GLU A 80 -5.47 12.46 2.79
CA GLU A 80 -5.06 13.41 1.76
C GLU A 80 -5.69 14.79 1.94
N ALA A 81 -6.97 14.84 2.33
CA ALA A 81 -7.65 16.09 2.64
C ALA A 81 -6.94 16.89 3.73
N ASP A 82 -6.29 16.18 4.68
CA ASP A 82 -5.46 16.77 5.73
C ASP A 82 -3.98 16.96 5.33
N GLY A 83 -3.62 16.66 4.09
CA GLY A 83 -2.27 16.81 3.56
C GLY A 83 -1.25 15.85 4.17
N PHE A 84 -1.68 14.67 4.65
CA PHE A 84 -0.89 13.74 5.46
C PHE A 84 0.54 13.51 4.95
N ALA A 85 0.70 13.22 3.65
CA ALA A 85 2.01 12.89 3.08
C ALA A 85 3.02 14.04 3.15
N ALA A 86 2.56 15.29 3.27
CA ALA A 86 3.41 16.47 3.37
C ALA A 86 3.70 16.90 4.83
N LEU A 87 3.09 16.24 5.81
CA LEU A 87 3.29 16.54 7.23
C LEU A 87 4.69 16.09 7.70
N LEU A 88 5.16 16.69 8.79
CA LEU A 88 6.33 16.20 9.50
C LEU A 88 6.03 14.82 10.12
N PRO A 89 7.03 13.94 10.30
CA PRO A 89 6.81 12.59 10.82
C PRO A 89 6.06 12.55 12.16
N ALA A 90 6.34 13.48 13.07
CA ALA A 90 5.65 13.55 14.36
C ALA A 90 4.15 13.89 14.22
N ASP A 91 3.79 14.70 13.22
CA ASP A 91 2.39 15.05 12.94
C ASP A 91 1.67 13.91 12.22
N GLN A 92 2.38 13.17 11.36
CA GLN A 92 1.89 11.92 10.78
C GLN A 92 1.59 10.89 11.88
N ASP A 93 2.52 10.68 12.82
CA ASP A 93 2.35 9.75 13.94
C ASP A 93 1.16 10.14 14.81
N LYS A 94 1.00 11.45 15.08
CA LYS A 94 -0.13 11.97 15.84
C LYS A 94 -1.45 11.66 15.14
N MET A 95 -1.52 11.86 13.83
CA MET A 95 -2.73 11.60 13.03
C MET A 95 -3.05 10.11 12.98
N LEU A 96 -2.08 9.25 12.70
CA LEU A 96 -2.27 7.79 12.69
C LEU A 96 -2.63 7.25 14.07
N GLY A 97 -2.02 7.76 15.14
CA GLY A 97 -2.43 7.45 16.50
C GLY A 97 -3.87 7.89 16.80
N GLY A 98 -4.34 8.95 16.15
CA GLY A 98 -5.76 9.35 16.17
C GLY A 98 -6.67 8.31 15.52
N GLN A 99 -6.26 7.72 14.38
CA GLN A 99 -7.01 6.65 13.71
C GLN A 99 -7.05 5.37 14.55
N GLU A 100 -5.93 4.99 15.15
CA GLU A 100 -5.82 3.85 16.06
C GLU A 100 -6.76 3.96 17.26
N ARG A 101 -6.92 5.18 17.81
CA ARG A 101 -7.74 5.48 18.98
C ARG A 101 -9.09 6.11 18.63
N SER A 102 -9.47 6.13 17.36
CA SER A 102 -10.70 6.79 16.89
C SER A 102 -11.92 6.32 17.69
N PRO A 103 -12.88 7.17 18.06
CA PRO A 103 -14.11 6.70 18.70
C PRO A 103 -14.95 5.81 17.76
N ASP A 104 -14.81 5.99 16.44
CA ASP A 104 -15.45 5.14 15.43
C ASP A 104 -14.78 3.75 15.38
N PRO A 105 -15.50 2.67 15.74
CA PRO A 105 -14.96 1.31 15.69
C PRO A 105 -14.58 0.86 14.28
N ALA A 106 -15.25 1.38 13.23
CA ALA A 106 -14.94 1.01 11.85
C ALA A 106 -13.57 1.56 11.43
N ALA A 107 -13.32 2.86 11.66
CA ALA A 107 -12.01 3.47 11.44
C ALA A 107 -10.88 2.73 12.20
N ARG A 108 -11.08 2.44 13.49
CA ARG A 108 -10.07 1.69 14.28
C ARG A 108 -9.79 0.30 13.71
N ARG A 109 -10.83 -0.43 13.30
CA ARG A 109 -10.69 -1.77 12.71
C ARG A 109 -9.97 -1.70 11.38
N PHE A 110 -10.31 -0.74 10.54
CA PHE A 110 -9.64 -0.57 9.25
C PHE A 110 -8.16 -0.22 9.43
N PHE A 111 -7.82 0.70 10.34
CA PHE A 111 -6.41 1.02 10.61
C PHE A 111 -5.63 -0.21 11.09
N ARG A 112 -6.22 -1.05 11.94
CA ARG A 112 -5.63 -2.33 12.34
C ARG A 112 -5.39 -3.26 11.15
N SER A 113 -6.40 -3.45 10.31
CA SER A 113 -6.25 -4.28 9.10
C SER A 113 -5.21 -3.71 8.14
N LEU A 114 -5.09 -2.39 8.01
CA LEU A 114 -4.02 -1.77 7.23
C LEU A 114 -2.63 -2.11 7.79
N ALA A 115 -2.45 -2.08 9.11
CA ALA A 115 -1.20 -2.49 9.73
C ALA A 115 -0.90 -3.98 9.53
N GLU A 116 -1.92 -4.85 9.60
CA GLU A 116 -1.79 -6.28 9.30
C GLU A 116 -1.40 -6.52 7.84
N HIS A 117 -2.06 -5.85 6.89
CA HIS A 117 -1.70 -5.92 5.46
C HIS A 117 -0.28 -5.41 5.20
N ALA A 118 0.15 -4.37 5.92
CA ALA A 118 1.50 -3.83 5.81
C ALA A 118 2.54 -4.86 6.25
N GLN A 119 2.32 -5.48 7.41
CA GLN A 119 3.20 -6.52 7.95
C GLN A 119 3.23 -7.75 7.04
N GLU A 120 2.08 -8.22 6.56
CA GLU A 120 2.01 -9.36 5.65
C GLU A 120 2.79 -9.07 4.36
N GLY A 121 2.55 -7.91 3.73
CA GLY A 121 3.25 -7.53 2.52
C GLY A 121 4.76 -7.36 2.71
N TYR A 122 5.18 -6.83 3.86
CA TYR A 122 6.59 -6.67 4.18
C TYR A 122 7.26 -8.03 4.42
N TYR A 123 6.77 -8.84 5.34
CA TYR A 123 7.45 -10.09 5.73
C TYR A 123 7.29 -11.22 4.70
N THR A 124 6.32 -11.15 3.80
CA THR A 124 6.24 -12.08 2.65
C THR A 124 7.06 -11.64 1.44
N SER A 125 7.60 -10.42 1.44
CA SER A 125 8.41 -9.90 0.34
C SER A 125 9.78 -10.61 0.29
N PRO A 126 10.18 -11.19 -0.86
CA PRO A 126 11.51 -11.76 -1.03
C PRO A 126 12.67 -10.81 -0.73
N ALA A 127 12.44 -9.50 -0.88
CA ALA A 127 13.43 -8.48 -0.58
C ALA A 127 13.85 -8.47 0.90
N ASN A 128 13.02 -9.01 1.80
CA ASN A 128 13.25 -9.00 3.25
C ASN A 128 13.64 -10.38 3.82
N TRP A 129 13.77 -11.41 2.98
CA TRP A 129 14.05 -12.78 3.44
C TRP A 129 15.42 -12.94 4.10
N SER A 130 16.44 -12.23 3.58
CA SER A 130 17.77 -12.21 4.21
C SER A 130 17.74 -11.64 5.63
N GLY A 131 16.89 -10.63 5.86
CA GLY A 131 16.69 -10.02 7.18
C GLY A 131 16.07 -10.96 8.22
N VAL A 132 15.37 -12.01 7.78
CA VAL A 132 14.81 -13.07 8.66
C VAL A 132 15.62 -14.37 8.63
N GLY A 133 16.82 -14.35 8.03
CA GLY A 133 17.71 -15.50 7.97
C GLY A 133 17.28 -16.61 7.02
N PHE A 134 16.38 -16.31 6.07
CA PHE A 134 15.98 -17.24 5.02
C PHE A 134 16.85 -17.05 3.78
N GLU A 135 17.61 -18.08 3.43
CA GLU A 135 18.40 -18.15 2.19
C GLU A 135 17.75 -19.12 1.21
N VAL A 136 17.51 -18.67 -0.02
CA VAL A 136 17.10 -19.57 -1.10
C VAL A 136 18.31 -20.35 -1.56
N THR A 137 18.49 -21.57 -1.05
CA THR A 137 19.46 -22.52 -1.61
C THR A 137 18.92 -22.99 -2.96
N GLY A 138 19.56 -22.54 -4.04
CA GLY A 138 19.27 -22.99 -5.40
C GLY A 138 19.61 -24.45 -5.65
#